data_AF-K2C9S9-F1
#
_entry.id   AF-K2C9S9-F1
#
_cell.length_a   1.000
_cell.length_b   1.000
_cell.length_c   1.000
_cell.angle_alpha   90.00
_cell.angle_beta   90.00
_cell.angle_gamma   90.00
#
_symmetry.space_group_name_H-M   'P 1'
#
loop_
_entity.id
_entity.type
_entity.pdbx_description
1 polymer ?
#
loop_
_entity_poly.entity_id
_entity_poly.type
_entity_poly.pdbx_seq_one_letter_code
_entity_poly.pdbx_strand_id
1 'polypeptide(L)' 'MMSHPRGLHADVIGEVIEDHRHFVQLKTKIGGMRIIDWLAGEQLPRMC' A
#
# COMPACT_ATOMS: atom_id res chain seq x y z
N MET A 1 -20.87 -2.77 2.09
CA MET A 1 -19.90 -2.75 0.97
C MET A 1 -19.51 -4.13 0.44
N MET A 2 -19.56 -5.20 1.25
CA MET A 2 -19.26 -6.58 0.81
C MET A 2 -20.33 -7.21 -0.11
N SER A 3 -21.47 -6.55 -0.30
CA SER A 3 -22.57 -7.02 -1.16
C SER A 3 -22.32 -6.80 -2.66
N HIS A 4 -21.34 -5.97 -3.02
CA HIS A 4 -20.97 -5.77 -4.41
C HIS A 4 -19.88 -6.79 -4.81
N PRO A 5 -20.02 -7.54 -5.91
CA PRO A 5 -19.03 -8.57 -6.31
C PRO A 5 -17.58 -8.08 -6.39
N ARG A 6 -17.34 -6.86 -6.91
CA ARG A 6 -15.99 -6.23 -6.93
C ARG A 6 -15.43 -5.83 -5.57
N GLY A 7 -16.25 -5.81 -4.51
CA GLY A 7 -15.87 -5.41 -3.16
C GLY A 7 -15.61 -6.59 -2.21
N LEU A 8 -15.65 -7.83 -2.70
CA LEU A 8 -15.52 -9.04 -1.87
C LEU A 8 -14.17 -9.13 -1.13
N HIS A 9 -13.14 -8.43 -1.62
CA HIS A 9 -11.80 -8.42 -1.04
C HIS A 9 -11.35 -7.02 -0.61
N ALA A 10 -12.30 -6.09 -0.43
CA ALA A 10 -11.97 -4.77 0.10
C ALA A 10 -11.57 -4.88 1.57
N ASP A 11 -10.46 -4.25 1.94
CA ASP A 11 -9.95 -4.26 3.31
C ASP A 11 -9.22 -2.96 3.64
N VAL A 12 -9.09 -2.65 4.93
CA VAL A 12 -8.30 -1.53 5.43
C VAL A 12 -6.84 -1.98 5.52
N ILE A 13 -5.96 -1.38 4.72
CA ILE A 13 -4.54 -1.78 4.64
C ILE A 13 -3.59 -0.93 5.47
N GLY A 14 -4.10 0.09 6.15
CA GLY A 14 -3.29 1.01 6.94
C GLY A 14 -4.04 2.25 7.38
N GLU A 15 -3.28 3.20 7.92
CA GLU A 15 -3.78 4.47 8.45
C GLU A 15 -2.84 5.61 8.06
N VAL A 16 -3.35 6.84 8.11
CA VAL A 16 -2.55 8.05 7.92
C VAL A 16 -2.16 8.58 9.28
N ILE A 17 -0.87 8.85 9.45
CA ILE A 17 -0.32 9.43 10.69
C ILE A 17 0.41 10.73 10.37
N GLU A 18 0.60 11.56 11.40
CA GLU A 18 1.48 12.72 11.28
C GLU A 18 2.93 12.25 11.12
N ASP A 19 3.55 12.63 10.01
CA ASP A 19 4.96 12.35 9.72
C ASP A 19 5.57 13.54 8.98
N HIS A 20 6.51 14.23 9.63
CA HIS A 20 7.25 15.35 9.03
C HIS A 20 8.11 14.96 7.83
N ARG A 21 8.45 13.67 7.71
CA ARG A 21 9.26 13.16 6.59
C ARG A 21 8.40 12.65 5.44
N HIS A 22 7.09 12.56 5.63
CA HIS A 22 6.12 12.12 4.63
C HIS A 22 6.45 10.75 4.02
N PHE A 23 6.87 9.79 4.85
CA PHE A 23 7.17 8.43 4.40
C PHE A 23 5.94 7.52 4.39
N VAL A 24 5.96 6.57 3.47
CA VAL A 24 5.09 5.39 3.51
C VAL A 24 5.88 4.25 4.13
N GLN A 25 5.31 3.60 5.16
CA GLN A 25 5.95 2.50 5.85
C GLN A 25 5.06 1.26 5.83
N LEU A 26 5.66 0.10 5.58
CA LEU A 26 5.01 -1.20 5.62
C LEU A 26 5.40 -1.93 6.90
N LYS A 27 4.39 -2.35 7.67
CA LYS A 27 4.58 -3.34 8.73
C LYS A 27 4.61 -4.74 8.11
N THR A 28 5.76 -5.39 8.21
CA THR A 28 5.94 -6.76 7.71
C THR A 28 5.25 -7.78 8.59
N LYS A 29 5.01 -8.99 8.06
CA LYS A 29 4.36 -10.10 8.79
C LYS A 29 5.10 -10.52 10.06
N ILE A 30 6.42 -10.32 10.11
CA ILE A 30 7.26 -10.63 11.28
C ILE A 30 7.43 -9.42 12.23
N GLY A 31 6.73 -8.32 11.98
CA GLY A 31 6.65 -7.16 12.88
C GLY A 31 7.66 -6.03 12.61
N GLY A 32 8.61 -6.21 11.68
CA GLY A 32 9.54 -5.14 11.28
C GLY A 32 8.88 -4.08 10.39
N MET A 33 9.42 -2.86 10.40
CA MET A 33 8.99 -1.75 9.54
C MET A 33 9.92 -1.57 8.34
N ARG A 34 9.35 -1.33 7.16
CA ARG A 34 10.12 -1.06 5.92
C ARG A 34 9.59 0.20 5.25
N ILE A 35 10.49 1.12 4.89
CA ILE A 35 10.14 2.29 4.06
C ILE A 35 9.78 1.80 2.65
N ILE A 36 8.65 2.25 2.13
CA ILE A 36 8.23 2.06 0.76
C ILE A 36 8.61 3.33 0.00
N ASP A 37 9.54 3.18 -0.94
CA ASP A 37 9.97 4.26 -1.81
C ASP A 37 9.19 4.24 -3.13
N TRP A 38 9.26 5.35 -3.85
CA TRP A 38 8.67 5.46 -5.18
C TRP A 38 9.38 4.55 -6.17
N LEU A 39 8.60 3.97 -7.09
CA LEU A 39 9.18 3.24 -8.21
C LEU A 39 9.94 4.22 -9.11
N ALA A 40 11.15 3.84 -9.53
CA ALA A 40 11.94 4.64 -10.47
C ALA A 40 11.29 4.76 -11.87
N GLY A 41 10.31 3.91 -12.18
CA GLY A 41 9.57 3.87 -13.43
C GLY A 41 8.64 2.66 -13.48
N GLU A 42 7.93 2.49 -14.59
CA GLU A 42 7.06 1.32 -14.78
C GLU A 42 7.89 0.05 -15.03
N GLN A 43 7.49 -1.06 -14.41
CA GLN A 43 8.26 -2.32 -14.51
C GLN A 43 7.99 -3.12 -15.78
N LEU A 44 6.78 -3.02 -16.35
CA LEU A 44 6.39 -3.77 -17.56
C LEU A 44 5.94 -2.83 -18.69
N PRO A 45 6.38 -3.08 -19.94
CA PRO A 45 5.95 -2.26 -21.07
C PRO A 45 4.46 -2.48 -21.36
N ARG A 46 3.69 -1.38 -21.38
CA ARG A 46 2.26 -1.34 -21.79
C ARG A 46 1.32 -2.16 -20.89
N MET A 47 1.44 -2.06 -19.57
CA MET A 47 0.61 -2.82 -18.60
C MET A 47 -0.68 -2.12 -18.12
N CYS A 48 -1.07 -1.02 -18.77
CA CYS A 48 -2.36 -0.38 -18.55
C CYS A 48 -3.48 -1.07 -19.33
#